data_AF-A0A1B7N4Z4-F1
#
_entry.id   AF-A0A1B7N4Z4-F1
#
_cell.length_a   1.000
_cell.length_b   1.000
_cell.length_c   1.000
_cell.angle_alpha   90.00
_cell.angle_beta   90.00
_cell.angle_gamma   90.00
#
_symmetry.space_group_name_H-M   'P 1'
#
loop_
_entity.id
_entity.type
_entity.pdbx_description
1 polymer ?
#
loop_
_entity_poly.entity_id
_entity_poly.type
_entity_poly.pdbx_seq_one_letter_code
_entity_poly.pdbx_strand_id
1 'polypeptide(L)' 'MGCHIRKERKQVALQMSLLNVKDRTIHRYTGISERSMRYIRKTFRETGEIVRTPVCAGRPRILDSLDAFP' A
#
# COMPACT_ATOMS: atom_id res chain seq x y z
N MET A 1 -2.63 -1.72 15.19
CA MET A 1 -1.59 -0.78 14.69
C MET A 1 -1.14 -1.25 13.31
N GLY A 2 -1.62 -0.66 12.22
CA GLY A 2 -1.19 -1.02 10.87
C GLY A 2 0.03 -0.19 10.48
N CYS A 3 1.23 -0.77 10.43
CA CYS A 3 2.42 -0.05 9.98
C CYS A 3 2.25 0.35 8.51
N HIS A 4 2.39 1.64 8.23
CA HIS A 4 2.36 2.15 6.86
C HIS A 4 3.59 1.61 6.11
N ILE A 5 3.38 0.67 5.18
CA ILE A 5 4.44 0.16 4.31
C ILE A 5 4.75 1.22 3.25
N ARG A 6 5.98 1.71 3.22
CA ARG A 6 6.49 2.64 2.21
C ARG A 6 6.24 2.14 0.79
N LYS A 7 5.94 3.06 -0.14
CA LYS A 7 5.65 2.73 -1.56
C LYS A 7 6.79 1.95 -2.22
N GLU A 8 8.03 2.35 -1.98
CA GLU A 8 9.24 1.71 -2.49
C GLU A 8 9.30 0.21 -2.14
N ARG A 9 9.01 -0.14 -0.88
CA ARG A 9 8.98 -1.55 -0.43
C ARG A 9 7.91 -2.37 -1.15
N LYS A 10 6.74 -1.78 -1.41
CA LYS A 10 5.67 -2.45 -2.17
C LYS A 10 6.09 -2.66 -3.63
N GLN A 11 6.84 -1.73 -4.20
CA GLN A 11 7.35 -1.82 -5.57
C GLN A 11 8.37 -2.95 -5.72
N VAL A 12 9.34 -3.04 -4.81
CA VAL A 12 10.31 -4.15 -4.80
C VAL A 12 9.59 -5.49 -4.65
N ALA A 13 8.64 -5.60 -3.70
CA ALA A 13 7.88 -6.83 -3.50
C ALA A 13 7.05 -7.23 -4.72
N LEU A 14 6.44 -6.26 -5.41
CA LEU A 14 5.71 -6.51 -6.65
C LEU A 14 6.65 -6.98 -7.76
N GLN A 15 7.81 -6.33 -7.95
CA GLN A 15 8.80 -6.77 -8.94
C GLN A 15 9.26 -8.21 -8.68
N MET A 16 9.59 -8.55 -7.44
CA MET A 16 9.92 -9.93 -7.07
C MET A 16 8.78 -10.90 -7.39
N SER A 17 7.54 -10.50 -7.12
CA SER A 17 6.37 -11.31 -7.48
C SER A 17 6.20 -11.49 -8.99
N LEU A 18 6.53 -10.49 -9.81
CA LEU A 18 6.46 -10.58 -11.27
C LEU A 18 7.55 -11.50 -11.84
N LEU A 19 8.69 -11.58 -11.16
CA LEU A 19 9.78 -12.53 -11.44
C LEU A 19 9.51 -13.95 -10.93
N ASN A 20 8.26 -14.29 -10.56
CA ASN A 20 7.86 -15.60 -10.02
C ASN A 20 8.58 -16.02 -8.72
N VAL A 21 9.07 -15.06 -7.92
CA VAL A 21 9.62 -15.36 -6.59
C VAL A 21 8.50 -15.78 -5.64
N LYS A 22 8.73 -16.84 -4.86
CA LYS A 22 7.76 -17.33 -3.87
C LYS A 22 7.51 -16.32 -2.75
N ASP A 23 6.27 -16.26 -2.26
CA ASP A 23 5.83 -15.30 -1.24
C ASP A 23 6.62 -15.41 0.07
N ARG A 24 7.02 -16.63 0.46
CA ARG A 24 7.90 -16.86 1.62
C ARG A 24 9.25 -16.14 1.48
N THR A 25 9.81 -16.10 0.28
CA THR A 25 11.06 -15.39 0.00
C THR A 25 10.84 -13.89 -0.02
N ILE A 26 9.77 -13.42 -0.66
CA ILE A 26 9.38 -12.00 -0.66
C ILE A 26 9.21 -11.49 0.78
N HIS A 27 8.56 -12.27 1.64
CA HIS A 27 8.39 -11.95 3.05
C HIS A 27 9.73 -11.82 3.79
N ARG A 28 10.66 -12.76 3.59
CA ARG A 28 12.00 -12.71 4.20
C ARG A 28 12.79 -11.46 3.78
N TYR A 29 12.71 -11.06 2.51
CA TYR A 29 13.48 -9.92 2.01
C TYR A 29 12.83 -8.55 2.30
N THR A 30 11.50 -8.47 2.22
CA THR A 30 10.77 -7.18 2.28
C THR A 30 10.01 -6.96 3.58
N GLY A 31 9.82 -8.02 4.38
CA GLY A 31 8.96 -8.01 5.57
C GLY A 31 7.46 -7.95 5.26
N ILE A 32 7.07 -7.98 3.99
CA ILE A 32 5.66 -7.89 3.58
C ILE A 32 4.98 -9.24 3.79
N SER A 33 3.85 -9.25 4.49
CA SER A 33 3.06 -10.47 4.72
C SER A 33 2.42 -10.98 3.43
N GLU A 34 2.12 -12.27 3.35
CA GLU A 34 1.38 -12.86 2.22
C GLU A 34 0.03 -12.18 2.00
N ARG A 35 -0.66 -11.82 3.09
CA ARG A 35 -1.92 -11.06 3.03
C ARG A 35 -1.72 -9.71 2.35
N SER A 36 -0.69 -8.96 2.74
CA SER A 36 -0.35 -7.68 2.12
C SER A 36 0.04 -7.85 0.64
N MET A 37 0.76 -8.91 0.31
CA MET A 37 1.13 -9.23 -1.07
C MET A 37 -0.10 -9.53 -1.94
N ARG A 38 -1.08 -10.25 -1.40
CA ARG A 38 -2.38 -10.49 -2.06
C ARG A 38 -3.09 -9.19 -2.40
N TYR A 39 -3.11 -8.22 -1.48
CA TYR A 39 -3.70 -6.91 -1.73
C TYR A 39 -2.93 -6.12 -2.80
N ILE A 40 -1.60 -6.09 -2.73
CA ILE A 40 -0.76 -5.39 -3.72
C ILE A 40 -1.00 -5.96 -5.13
N ARG A 41 -1.00 -7.30 -5.28
CA ARG A 41 -1.30 -7.95 -6.56
C ARG A 41 -2.70 -7.60 -7.07
N LYS A 42 -3.70 -7.63 -6.18
CA LYS A 42 -5.08 -7.29 -6.54
C LYS A 42 -5.17 -5.83 -7.04
N THR A 43 -4.61 -4.89 -6.29
CA THR A 43 -4.59 -3.46 -6.68
C THR A 43 -3.87 -3.24 -8.00
N PHE A 44 -2.71 -3.87 -8.20
CA PHE A 44 -1.97 -3.74 -9.46
C PHE A 44 -2.75 -4.32 -10.65
N ARG A 45 -3.43 -5.46 -10.49
CA ARG A 45 -4.28 -6.03 -11.54
C ARG A 45 -5.50 -5.16 -11.87
N GLU A 46 -6.06 -4.49 -10.89
CA GLU A 46 -7.27 -3.65 -11.06
C GLU A 46 -6.95 -2.25 -11.61
N THR A 47 -5.81 -1.67 -11.22
CA THR A 47 -5.53 -0.24 -11.45
C THR A 47 -4.24 0.02 -12.24
N GLY A 48 -3.36 -0.97 -12.39
CA GLY A 48 -1.99 -0.76 -12.87
C GLY A 48 -1.06 -0.11 -11.84
N GLU A 49 -1.59 0.30 -10.69
CA GLU A 49 -0.86 1.02 -9.64
C GLU A 49 -0.60 0.15 -8.41
N ILE A 50 0.44 0.50 -7.65
CA ILE A 50 0.86 -0.23 -6.44
C ILE A 50 0.09 0.26 -5.20
N VAL A 51 -0.37 1.51 -5.26
CA VAL A 51 -1.10 2.18 -4.19
C VAL A 51 -2.44 2.60 -4.77
N ARG A 52 -3.54 2.28 -4.07
CA ARG A 52 -4.85 2.86 -4.43
C ARG A 52 -4.79 4.35 -4.21
N THR A 53 -4.69 5.10 -5.29
CA THR A 53 -5.02 6.52 -5.32
C THR A 53 -6.53 6.67 -5.38
N PRO A 54 -7.15 7.46 -4.49
CA PRO A 54 -8.57 7.76 -4.62
C PRO A 54 -8.79 8.56 -5.92
N VAL A 55 -9.80 8.16 -6.70
CA VAL A 55 -10.12 8.77 -8.01
C VAL A 55 -10.52 10.24 -7.87
N CYS A 56 -11.20 10.57 -6.76
CA CYS A 56 -11.53 11.94 -6.40
C CYS A 56 -10.94 12.23 -5.02
N ALA A 57 -10.41 13.44 -4.82
CA ALA A 57 -10.20 13.95 -3.47
C ALA A 57 -11.55 13.87 -2.74
N GLY A 58 -11.61 13.05 -1.69
CA GLY A 58 -12.84 12.90 -0.91
C GLY A 58 -13.25 14.23 -0.26
N ARG A 59 -14.39 14.22 0.43
CA ARG A 59 -14.81 15.38 1.22
C ARG A 59 -13.65 15.82 2.13
N PRO A 60 -13.27 17.11 2.13
CA PRO A 60 -12.19 17.59 2.97
C PRO A 60 -12.50 17.22 4.42
N ARG A 61 -11.55 16.53 5.07
CA ARG A 61 -11.59 16.34 6.52
C ARG A 61 -11.14 17.64 7.14
N ILE A 62 -12.04 18.61 7.20
CA ILE A 62 -11.85 19.81 7.98
C ILE A 62 -11.80 19.33 9.44
N LEU A 63 -10.66 19.54 10.08
CA LEU A 63 -10.39 19.11 11.45
C LEU A 63 -10.69 20.32 12.35
N ASP A 64 -11.97 20.64 12.52
CA ASP A 64 -12.47 21.83 13.26
C ASP A 64 -12.21 21.77 14.79
N SER A 65 -11.19 21.05 15.25
CA SER A 65 -10.91 20.89 16.68
C SER A 65 -9.76 21.75 17.20
N LEU A 66 -9.18 22.65 16.38
CA LEU A 66 -8.07 23.53 16.82
C LEU A 66 -8.20 25.00 16.41
N ASP A 67 -9.18 25.40 15.60
CA ASP A 67 -9.42 26.81 15.24
C ASP A 67 -10.57 27.46 16.03
N ALA A 68 -11.07 26.81 17.08
CA ALA A 68 -11.91 27.44 18.07
C ALA A 68 -11.03 27.87 19.25
N PHE A 69 -10.41 29.06 19.19
CA PHE A 69 -10.06 29.98 20.30
C PHE A 69 -9.01 31.01 19.82
N PRO A 70 -9.14 32.30 20.15
CA PRO A 70 -10.28 33.21 20.13
C PRO A 70 -10.25 34.22 18.95
#